data_AF-A0AAE3D012-F1
#
_entry.id   AF-A0AAE3D012-F1
#
_cell.length_a   1.000
_cell.length_b   1.000
_cell.length_c   1.000
_cell.angle_alpha   90.00
_cell.angle_beta   90.00
_cell.angle_gamma   90.00
#
_symmetry.space_group_name_H-M   'P 1'
#
loop_
_entity.id
_entity.type
_entity.pdbx_description
1 polymer ?
#
loop_
_entity_poly.entity_id
_entity_poly.type
_entity_poly.pdbx_seq_one_letter_code
_entity_poly.pdbx_strand_id
1 'polypeptide(L)'
;MRQPTEAELRIEHSMRDPFLADNATNAMLLLAGVMSGSLTLISEGIRSCLMLAASTYAYVVLRAKHRGRFDHYEYGLDKIESFVGLVVGGGLLASGLWVAQSVVSTIVGGEPTASPLGLALGAVVNAVNGVVNILGWWGMKKAEPEEPSDVFKAQLNARFVMMASSIFLQITLTIAALAIDPVVALLMDASGAAFVAAIMVLRGVSMLFRSAPQILDSRPDEDVCKALREAAEVVVAPAQVARFRARPIMEGVQAEVFVTAPPDTPASVLSRWRQDILDRLQNGALRIELAVLSERQADGPEI
;
A
#
# COMPACT_ATOMS: atom_id res chain seq x y z
N MET A 1 -24.55 6.51 13.36
CA MET A 1 -23.08 6.40 13.25
C MET A 1 -22.54 5.98 14.60
N ARG A 2 -21.66 4.97 14.65
CA ARG A 2 -21.01 4.53 15.89
C ARG A 2 -20.05 5.61 16.39
N GLN A 3 -20.02 5.87 17.69
CA GLN A 3 -18.98 6.72 18.28
C GLN A 3 -17.68 5.91 18.41
N PRO A 4 -16.53 6.48 18.01
CA PRO A 4 -15.25 5.80 18.14
C PRO A 4 -14.85 5.69 19.63
N THR A 5 -14.24 4.57 19.99
CA THR A 5 -13.64 4.34 21.30
C THR A 5 -12.41 5.22 21.52
N GLU A 6 -11.97 5.39 22.77
CA GLU A 6 -10.73 6.14 23.07
C GLU A 6 -9.50 5.53 22.38
N ALA A 7 -9.44 4.21 22.25
CA ALA A 7 -8.36 3.52 21.56
C ALA A 7 -8.36 3.87 20.06
N GLU A 8 -9.54 3.79 19.41
CA GLU A 8 -9.72 4.18 18.00
C GLU A 8 -9.35 5.66 17.76
N LEU A 9 -9.69 6.55 18.69
CA LEU A 9 -9.32 7.97 18.62
C LEU A 9 -7.81 8.19 18.75
N ARG A 10 -7.11 7.43 19.61
CA ARG A 10 -5.65 7.51 19.73
C ARG A 10 -4.96 7.10 18.42
N ILE A 11 -5.46 6.05 17.76
CA ILE A 11 -4.99 5.60 16.45
C ILE A 11 -5.27 6.67 15.38
N GLU A 12 -6.47 7.27 15.38
CA GLU A 12 -6.80 8.35 14.46
C GLU A 12 -5.89 9.57 14.64
N HIS A 13 -5.59 9.96 15.88
CA HIS A 13 -4.70 11.09 16.16
C HIS A 13 -3.25 10.80 15.76
N SER A 14 -2.76 9.57 15.99
CA SER A 14 -1.40 9.19 15.60
C SER A 14 -1.18 9.21 14.09
N MET A 15 -2.24 9.05 13.28
CA MET A 15 -2.19 9.25 11.83
C MET A 15 -2.43 10.70 11.40
N ARG A 16 -3.37 11.41 12.05
CA ARG A 16 -3.76 12.77 11.68
C ARG A 16 -2.63 13.78 11.87
N ASP A 17 -1.98 13.76 13.03
CA ASP A 17 -1.03 14.81 13.40
C ASP A 17 0.20 14.80 12.47
N PRO A 18 0.80 13.64 12.15
CA PRO A 18 1.85 13.56 11.14
C PRO A 18 1.37 13.89 9.73
N PHE A 19 0.12 13.56 9.37
CA PHE A 19 -0.44 13.93 8.07
C PHE A 19 -0.52 15.45 7.88
N LEU A 20 -0.91 16.19 8.92
CA LEU A 20 -0.93 17.66 8.87
C LEU A 20 0.48 18.24 8.75
N ALA A 21 1.44 17.69 9.49
CA ALA A 21 2.83 18.11 9.42
C ALA A 21 3.46 17.84 8.03
N ASP A 22 3.13 16.71 7.40
CA ASP A 22 3.61 16.38 6.06
C ASP A 22 3.13 17.39 5.01
N ASN A 23 1.89 17.89 5.11
CA ASN A 23 1.39 18.89 4.16
C ASN A 23 2.24 20.16 4.17
N ALA A 24 2.55 20.68 5.37
CA ALA A 24 3.41 21.84 5.52
C ALA A 24 4.85 21.56 5.04
N THR A 25 5.39 20.41 5.44
CA THR A 25 6.77 20.01 5.11
C THR A 25 6.94 19.77 3.60
N ASN A 26 5.95 19.18 2.94
CA ASN A 26 5.96 18.96 1.49
C ASN A 26 5.99 20.27 0.70
N ALA A 27 5.22 21.28 1.14
CA ALA A 27 5.28 22.60 0.54
C ALA A 27 6.67 23.23 0.71
N MET A 28 7.30 23.08 1.88
CA MET A 28 8.66 23.54 2.12
C MET A 28 9.69 22.80 1.26
N LEU A 29 9.58 21.48 1.12
CA LEU A 29 10.47 20.65 0.29
C LEU A 29 10.43 21.08 -1.18
N LEU A 30 9.22 21.23 -1.74
CA LEU A 30 9.06 21.64 -3.14
C LEU A 30 9.56 23.07 -3.37
N LEU A 31 9.21 24.01 -2.49
CA LEU A 31 9.66 25.39 -2.61
C LEU A 31 11.18 25.49 -2.49
N ALA A 32 11.77 24.86 -1.46
CA ALA A 32 13.21 24.83 -1.27
C ALA A 32 13.92 24.09 -2.39
N GLY A 33 13.35 23.01 -2.92
CA GLY A 33 13.89 22.27 -4.06
C GLY A 33 13.97 23.14 -5.32
N VAL A 34 12.89 23.83 -5.67
CA VAL A 34 12.86 24.75 -6.83
C VAL A 34 13.81 25.93 -6.62
N MET A 35 13.84 26.53 -5.44
CA MET A 35 14.72 27.67 -5.15
C MET A 35 16.20 27.29 -5.10
N SER A 36 16.52 26.09 -4.60
CA SER A 36 17.90 25.60 -4.50
C SER A 36 18.42 24.99 -5.79
N GLY A 37 17.53 24.47 -6.65
CA GLY A 37 17.89 23.62 -7.79
C GLY A 37 18.33 22.21 -7.38
N SER A 38 18.15 21.80 -6.12
CA SER A 38 18.56 20.47 -5.64
C SER A 38 17.61 19.40 -6.16
N LEU A 39 18.18 18.43 -6.87
CA LEU A 39 17.43 17.31 -7.41
C LEU A 39 16.96 16.36 -6.29
N THR A 40 17.71 16.27 -5.18
CA THR A 40 17.30 15.50 -4.00
C THR A 40 16.00 16.04 -3.42
N LEU A 41 15.89 17.36 -3.22
CA LEU A 41 14.71 17.97 -2.60
C LEU A 41 13.50 17.93 -3.51
N ILE A 42 13.70 18.15 -4.81
CA ILE A 42 12.63 18.03 -5.81
C ILE A 42 12.10 16.60 -5.83
N SER A 43 12.99 15.60 -5.89
CA SER A 43 12.57 14.18 -5.89
C SER A 43 11.89 13.76 -4.59
N GLU A 44 12.39 14.21 -3.44
CA GLU A 44 11.77 13.97 -2.13
C GLU A 44 10.39 14.63 -2.02
N GLY A 45 10.23 15.86 -2.52
CA GLY A 45 8.95 16.55 -2.58
C GLY A 45 7.92 15.83 -3.47
N ILE A 46 8.31 15.41 -4.67
CA ILE A 46 7.43 14.65 -5.56
C ILE A 46 7.00 13.32 -4.90
N ARG A 47 7.95 12.60 -4.31
CA ARG A 47 7.65 11.36 -3.56
C ARG A 47 6.69 11.64 -2.41
N SER A 48 6.92 12.71 -1.64
CA SER A 48 6.08 13.09 -0.51
C SER A 48 4.65 13.44 -0.93
N CYS A 49 4.44 14.13 -2.07
CA CYS A 49 3.11 14.36 -2.65
C CYS A 49 2.33 13.06 -2.88
N LEU A 50 2.96 12.05 -3.47
CA LEU A 50 2.33 10.76 -3.75
C LEU A 50 2.00 9.99 -2.46
N MET A 51 2.90 10.06 -1.48
CA MET A 51 2.69 9.45 -0.17
C MET A 51 1.63 10.18 0.67
N LEU A 52 1.46 11.49 0.49
CA LEU A 52 0.36 12.27 1.07
C LEU A 52 -1.00 11.80 0.54
N ALA A 53 -1.11 11.48 -0.76
CA ALA A 53 -2.33 10.92 -1.33
C ALA A 53 -2.67 9.55 -0.70
N ALA A 54 -1.68 8.65 -0.59
CA ALA A 54 -1.84 7.36 0.09
C ALA A 54 -2.22 7.51 1.57
N SER A 55 -1.58 8.45 2.28
CA SER A 55 -1.87 8.73 3.69
C SER A 55 -3.28 9.31 3.89
N THR A 56 -3.74 10.15 2.96
CA THR A 56 -5.10 10.70 2.95
C THR A 56 -6.12 9.57 2.84
N TYR A 57 -5.91 8.66 1.89
CA TYR A 57 -6.75 7.47 1.73
C TYR A 57 -6.78 6.65 3.02
N ALA A 58 -5.61 6.28 3.56
CA ALA A 58 -5.50 5.47 4.76
C ALA A 58 -6.21 6.11 5.96
N TYR A 59 -6.01 7.41 6.18
CA TYR A 59 -6.68 8.14 7.26
C TYR A 59 -8.20 8.18 7.09
N VAL A 60 -8.69 8.51 5.89
CA VAL A 60 -10.13 8.60 5.62
C VAL A 60 -10.81 7.25 5.79
N VAL A 61 -10.20 6.18 5.26
CA VAL A 61 -10.73 4.81 5.35
C VAL A 61 -10.76 4.34 6.79
N LEU A 62 -9.66 4.50 7.53
CA LEU A 62 -9.60 4.11 8.93
C LEU A 62 -10.65 4.85 9.77
N ARG A 63 -10.72 6.17 9.60
CA ARG A 63 -11.68 7.03 10.31
C ARG A 63 -13.13 6.63 10.01
N ALA A 64 -13.45 6.28 8.77
CA ALA A 64 -14.78 5.86 8.39
C ALA A 64 -15.10 4.42 8.86
N LYS A 65 -14.10 3.52 8.91
CA LYS A 65 -14.21 2.16 9.48
C LYS A 65 -14.56 2.22 10.98
N HIS A 66 -13.87 3.03 11.78
CA HIS A 66 -14.18 3.20 13.22
C HIS A 66 -15.59 3.75 13.50
N ARG A 67 -16.23 4.40 12.50
CA ARG A 67 -17.59 4.97 12.62
C ARG A 67 -18.68 4.10 12.01
N GLY A 68 -18.34 2.92 11.47
CA GLY A 68 -19.27 2.03 10.77
C GLY A 68 -19.88 2.65 9.51
N ARG A 69 -19.16 3.56 8.84
CA ARG A 69 -19.71 4.26 7.65
C ARG A 69 -19.74 3.39 6.40
N PHE A 70 -18.97 2.30 6.40
CA PHE A 70 -18.87 1.39 5.26
C PHE A 70 -19.67 0.10 5.46
N ASP A 71 -20.50 0.00 6.50
CA ASP A 71 -21.32 -1.18 6.79
C ASP A 71 -22.33 -1.49 5.66
N HIS A 72 -22.60 -0.54 4.78
CA HIS A 72 -23.43 -0.72 3.58
C HIS A 72 -22.68 -1.36 2.40
N TYR A 73 -21.35 -1.36 2.40
CA TYR A 73 -20.55 -2.01 1.35
C TYR A 73 -20.24 -3.45 1.75
N GLU A 74 -21.07 -4.39 1.29
CA GLU A 74 -20.96 -5.82 1.63
C GLU A 74 -19.61 -6.44 1.25
N TYR A 75 -18.97 -5.92 0.20
CA TYR A 75 -17.67 -6.40 -0.31
C TYR A 75 -16.47 -5.54 0.12
N GLY A 76 -16.66 -4.61 1.06
CA GLY A 76 -15.59 -3.73 1.53
C GLY A 76 -15.12 -2.69 0.50
N LEU A 77 -13.91 -2.16 0.72
CA LEU A 77 -13.31 -1.09 -0.11
C LEU A 77 -12.11 -1.55 -0.93
N ASP A 78 -11.88 -2.86 -1.00
CA ASP A 78 -10.68 -3.45 -1.59
C ASP A 78 -10.43 -2.94 -3.01
N LYS A 79 -11.47 -2.81 -3.84
CA LYS A 79 -11.34 -2.27 -5.21
C LYS A 79 -10.87 -0.82 -5.23
N ILE A 80 -11.35 0.01 -4.31
CA ILE A 80 -10.93 1.41 -4.19
C ILE A 80 -9.48 1.45 -3.70
N GLU A 81 -9.12 0.58 -2.77
CA GLU A 81 -7.74 0.47 -2.29
C GLU A 81 -6.78 0.09 -3.40
N SER A 82 -7.09 -0.95 -4.19
CA SER A 82 -6.27 -1.36 -5.32
C SER A 82 -6.18 -0.24 -6.36
N PHE A 83 -7.26 0.51 -6.59
CA PHE A 83 -7.23 1.64 -7.51
C PHE A 83 -6.30 2.77 -7.03
N VAL A 84 -6.40 3.15 -5.75
CA VAL A 84 -5.46 4.12 -5.14
C VAL A 84 -4.04 3.58 -5.20
N GLY A 85 -3.86 2.29 -4.93
CA GLY A 85 -2.63 1.52 -5.10
C GLY A 85 -2.01 1.70 -6.49
N LEU A 86 -2.82 1.51 -7.53
CA LEU A 86 -2.40 1.62 -8.92
C LEU A 86 -1.99 3.05 -9.29
N VAL A 87 -2.79 4.05 -8.88
CA VAL A 87 -2.51 5.47 -9.17
C VAL A 87 -1.23 5.94 -8.47
N VAL A 88 -1.08 5.66 -7.18
CA VAL A 88 0.12 6.04 -6.42
C VAL A 88 1.34 5.27 -6.91
N GLY A 89 1.21 3.96 -7.15
CA GLY A 89 2.28 3.12 -7.68
C GLY A 89 2.76 3.56 -9.07
N GLY A 90 1.82 3.88 -9.96
CA GLY A 90 2.11 4.42 -11.29
C GLY A 90 2.77 5.79 -11.24
N GLY A 91 2.29 6.68 -10.36
CA GLY A 91 2.91 7.98 -10.12
C GLY A 91 4.35 7.86 -9.60
N LEU A 92 4.59 6.96 -8.62
CA LEU A 92 5.93 6.70 -8.10
C LEU A 92 6.87 6.17 -9.19
N LEU A 93 6.41 5.23 -10.01
CA LEU A 93 7.21 4.69 -11.11
C LEU A 93 7.55 5.77 -12.14
N ALA A 94 6.56 6.51 -12.63
CA ALA A 94 6.77 7.56 -13.62
C ALA A 94 7.72 8.66 -13.11
N SER A 95 7.49 9.15 -11.89
CA SER A 95 8.34 10.16 -11.28
C SER A 95 9.73 9.63 -10.95
N GLY A 96 9.86 8.38 -10.51
CA GLY A 96 11.16 7.74 -10.24
C GLY A 96 12.01 7.60 -11.51
N LEU A 97 11.40 7.21 -12.64
CA LEU A 97 12.08 7.16 -13.94
C LEU A 97 12.50 8.55 -14.43
N TRP A 98 11.64 9.55 -14.24
CA TRP A 98 11.96 10.94 -14.58
C TRP A 98 13.15 11.45 -13.75
N VAL A 99 13.15 11.25 -12.43
CA VAL A 99 14.29 11.64 -11.56
C VAL A 99 15.56 10.88 -11.96
N ALA A 100 15.47 9.58 -12.26
CA ALA A 100 16.63 8.81 -12.71
C ALA A 100 17.22 9.38 -14.01
N GLN A 101 16.38 9.77 -14.96
CA GLN A 101 16.82 10.45 -16.17
C GLN A 101 17.48 11.81 -15.86
N SER A 102 16.89 12.60 -14.96
CA SER A 102 17.46 13.89 -14.52
C SER A 102 18.81 13.72 -13.84
N VAL A 103 18.99 12.69 -13.01
CA VAL A 103 20.29 12.39 -12.39
C VAL A 103 21.35 12.15 -13.46
N VAL A 104 21.03 11.34 -14.49
CA VAL A 104 21.95 11.05 -15.60
C VAL A 104 22.26 12.31 -16.41
N SER A 105 21.24 13.12 -16.74
CA SER A 105 21.46 14.36 -17.49
C SER A 105 22.31 15.37 -16.73
N THR A 106 22.10 15.49 -15.42
CA THR A 106 22.87 16.41 -14.58
C THR A 106 24.33 15.96 -14.44
N ILE A 107 24.58 14.66 -14.26
CA ILE A 107 25.96 14.13 -14.16
C ILE A 107 26.72 14.19 -15.49
N VAL A 108 26.08 13.84 -16.61
CA VAL A 108 26.74 13.74 -17.93
C VAL A 108 26.74 15.07 -18.67
N GLY A 109 25.66 15.84 -18.56
CA GLY A 109 25.46 17.11 -19.28
C GLY A 109 26.11 18.31 -18.62
N GLY A 110 26.59 18.19 -17.38
CA GLY A 110 27.23 19.28 -16.65
C GLY A 110 26.28 20.44 -16.34
N GLU A 111 24.99 20.14 -16.11
CA GLU A 111 24.01 21.16 -15.72
C GLU A 111 24.44 21.89 -14.43
N PRO A 112 24.02 23.17 -14.26
CA PRO A 112 24.41 23.95 -13.11
C PRO A 112 24.05 23.25 -11.80
N THR A 113 25.01 23.18 -10.90
CA THR A 113 24.81 22.64 -9.56
C THR A 113 23.90 23.56 -8.75
N ALA A 114 23.18 22.96 -7.80
CA ALA A 114 22.51 23.73 -6.76
C ALA A 114 23.53 24.65 -6.06
N SER A 115 23.16 25.92 -5.87
CA SER A 115 24.07 26.88 -5.22
C SER A 115 24.41 26.40 -3.80
N PRO A 116 25.60 26.72 -3.24
CA PRO A 116 25.96 26.32 -1.87
C PRO A 116 24.93 26.76 -0.83
N LEU A 117 24.39 27.98 -0.98
CA LEU A 117 23.29 28.48 -0.14
C LEU A 117 21.99 27.68 -0.34
N GLY A 118 21.70 27.26 -1.57
CA GLY A 118 20.56 26.39 -1.90
C GLY A 118 20.69 25.01 -1.25
N LEU A 119 21.86 24.39 -1.30
CA LEU A 119 22.14 23.10 -0.65
C LEU A 119 22.07 23.21 0.88
N ALA A 120 22.57 24.30 1.46
CA ALA A 120 22.45 24.56 2.90
C ALA A 120 20.99 24.75 3.33
N LEU A 121 20.21 25.54 2.60
CA LEU A 121 18.75 25.66 2.82
C LEU A 121 18.09 24.28 2.71
N GLY A 122 18.50 23.51 1.71
CA GLY A 122 18.04 22.17 1.48
C GLY A 122 18.28 21.20 2.63
N ALA A 123 19.49 21.21 3.18
CA ALA A 123 19.86 20.41 4.34
C ALA A 123 19.06 20.82 5.59
N VAL A 124 18.76 22.11 5.78
CA VAL A 124 17.93 22.60 6.89
C VAL A 124 16.47 22.14 6.71
N VAL A 125 15.90 22.29 5.52
CA VAL A 125 14.52 21.87 5.24
C VAL A 125 14.37 20.36 5.37
N ASN A 126 15.33 19.58 4.86
CA ASN A 126 15.31 18.14 5.04
C ASN A 126 15.51 17.72 6.50
N ALA A 127 16.25 18.48 7.31
CA ALA A 127 16.38 18.21 8.74
C ALA A 127 15.03 18.33 9.45
N VAL A 128 14.27 19.39 9.14
CA VAL A 128 12.89 19.56 9.64
C VAL A 128 12.01 18.39 9.18
N ASN A 129 12.07 18.01 7.91
CA ASN A 129 11.37 16.84 7.38
C ASN A 129 11.73 15.54 8.11
N GLY A 130 13.02 15.33 8.38
CA GLY A 130 13.51 14.19 9.14
C GLY A 130 12.94 14.14 10.55
N VAL A 131 12.92 15.26 11.27
CA VAL A 131 12.31 15.35 12.60
C VAL A 131 10.82 15.02 12.54
N VAL A 132 10.08 15.60 11.59
CA VAL A 132 8.65 15.30 11.39
C VAL A 132 8.43 13.81 11.14
N ASN A 133 9.23 13.19 10.26
CA ASN A 133 9.11 11.76 9.95
C ASN A 133 9.48 10.85 11.13
N ILE A 134 10.50 11.21 11.92
CA ILE A 134 10.87 10.48 13.14
C ILE A 134 9.74 10.55 14.17
N LEU A 135 9.23 11.75 14.45
CA LEU A 135 8.15 11.96 15.41
C LEU A 135 6.85 11.27 14.95
N GLY A 136 6.55 11.34 13.65
CA GLY A 136 5.38 10.70 13.07
C GLY A 136 5.44 9.17 13.15
N TRP A 137 6.57 8.58 12.78
CA TRP A 137 6.78 7.14 12.93
C TRP A 137 6.70 6.70 14.40
N TRP A 138 7.37 7.43 15.30
CA TRP A 138 7.37 7.11 16.72
C TRP A 138 5.98 7.24 17.36
N GLY A 139 5.23 8.28 16.99
CA GLY A 139 3.86 8.49 17.43
C GLY A 139 2.93 7.35 16.99
N MET A 140 3.02 6.92 15.74
CA MET A 140 2.26 5.76 15.25
C MET A 140 2.71 4.47 15.94
N LYS A 141 4.01 4.23 16.09
CA LYS A 141 4.53 3.02 16.73
C LYS A 141 4.09 2.91 18.19
N LYS A 142 4.01 4.02 18.91
CA LYS A 142 3.51 4.06 20.29
C LYS A 142 2.00 3.84 20.40
N ALA A 143 1.26 4.18 19.36
CA ALA A 143 -0.19 4.01 19.27
C ALA A 143 -0.59 2.70 18.57
N GLU A 144 0.36 1.81 18.30
CA GLU A 144 0.10 0.52 17.65
C GLU A 144 -0.83 -0.34 18.53
N PRO A 145 -2.00 -0.76 18.02
CA PRO A 145 -2.90 -1.65 18.75
C PRO A 145 -2.36 -3.09 18.78
N GLU A 146 -2.88 -3.93 19.68
CA GLU A 146 -2.51 -5.35 19.79
C GLU A 146 -2.80 -6.12 18.48
N GLU A 147 -3.92 -5.81 17.83
CA GLU A 147 -4.31 -6.36 16.54
C GLU A 147 -4.43 -5.23 15.50
N PRO A 148 -3.32 -4.82 14.85
CA PRO A 148 -3.36 -3.73 13.89
C PRO A 148 -4.02 -4.17 12.59
N SER A 149 -4.94 -3.34 12.10
CA SER A 149 -5.48 -3.47 10.75
C SER A 149 -4.38 -3.35 9.71
N ASP A 150 -4.58 -3.96 8.54
CA ASP A 150 -3.55 -3.95 7.48
C ASP A 150 -3.29 -2.55 6.91
N VAL A 151 -4.32 -1.70 6.84
CA VAL A 151 -4.17 -0.27 6.52
C VAL A 151 -3.22 0.42 7.51
N PHE A 152 -3.35 0.12 8.80
CA PHE A 152 -2.45 0.67 9.83
C PHE A 152 -1.02 0.15 9.66
N LYS A 153 -0.83 -1.16 9.46
CA LYS A 153 0.49 -1.77 9.24
C LYS A 153 1.18 -1.20 7.99
N ALA A 154 0.43 -1.09 6.89
CA ALA A 154 0.92 -0.53 5.64
C ALA A 154 1.40 0.92 5.83
N GLN A 155 0.61 1.74 6.53
CA GLN A 155 0.95 3.12 6.83
C GLN A 155 2.14 3.24 7.79
N LEU A 156 2.24 2.39 8.82
CA LEU A 156 3.38 2.37 9.74
C LEU A 156 4.68 2.01 8.99
N ASN A 157 4.63 1.03 8.09
CA ASN A 157 5.75 0.66 7.23
C ASN A 157 6.13 1.79 6.25
N ALA A 158 5.14 2.46 5.66
CA ALA A 158 5.38 3.63 4.82
C ALA A 158 6.12 4.74 5.58
N ARG A 159 5.69 5.03 6.82
CA ARG A 159 6.34 6.01 7.69
C ARG A 159 7.77 5.64 8.07
N PHE A 160 8.01 4.36 8.36
CA PHE A 160 9.36 3.89 8.60
C PHE A 160 10.29 4.14 7.41
N VAL A 161 9.82 3.85 6.19
CA VAL A 161 10.59 4.11 4.96
C VAL A 161 10.83 5.60 4.76
N MET A 162 9.84 6.47 5.01
CA MET A 162 10.00 7.93 4.93
C MET A 162 11.03 8.45 5.94
N MET A 163 10.99 7.96 7.19
CA MET A 163 11.94 8.28 8.24
C MET A 163 13.37 7.86 7.84
N ALA A 164 13.55 6.59 7.46
CA ALA A 164 14.86 6.06 7.06
C ALA A 164 15.43 6.84 5.86
N SER A 165 14.58 7.15 4.87
CA SER A 165 14.97 7.94 3.70
C SER A 165 15.40 9.35 4.11
N SER A 166 14.63 10.01 4.99
CA SER A 166 14.96 11.37 5.44
C SER A 166 16.30 11.45 6.16
N ILE A 167 16.64 10.44 6.96
CA ILE A 167 17.94 10.34 7.65
C ILE A 167 19.07 10.17 6.62
N PHE A 168 18.90 9.29 5.65
CA PHE A 168 19.88 9.10 4.58
C PHE A 168 20.09 10.39 3.78
N LEU A 169 19.00 11.04 3.36
CA LEU A 169 19.04 12.32 2.64
C LEU A 169 19.68 13.44 3.47
N GLN A 170 19.50 13.40 4.79
CA GLN A 170 20.13 14.39 5.66
C GLN A 170 21.65 14.30 5.59
N ILE A 171 22.19 13.09 5.55
CA ILE A 171 23.63 12.87 5.44
C ILE A 171 24.13 13.39 4.09
N THR A 172 23.48 13.00 2.97
CA THR A 172 23.92 13.42 1.64
C THR A 172 23.83 14.93 1.43
N LEU A 173 22.73 15.56 1.83
CA LEU A 173 22.53 17.01 1.71
C LEU A 173 23.49 17.80 2.61
N THR A 174 23.79 17.29 3.81
CA THR A 174 24.75 17.97 4.71
C THR A 174 26.16 17.91 4.13
N ILE A 175 26.59 16.76 3.59
CA ILE A 175 27.89 16.66 2.91
C ILE A 175 27.91 17.57 1.68
N ALA A 176 26.84 17.58 0.88
CA ALA A 176 26.73 18.45 -0.28
C ALA A 176 26.84 19.94 0.08
N ALA A 177 26.19 20.36 1.17
CA ALA A 177 26.19 21.75 1.63
C ALA A 177 27.55 22.20 2.21
N LEU A 178 28.30 21.29 2.83
CA LEU A 178 29.62 21.57 3.41
C LEU A 178 30.78 21.37 2.43
N ALA A 179 30.53 20.77 1.27
CA ALA A 179 31.53 20.52 0.25
C ALA A 179 32.04 21.84 -0.35
N ILE A 180 33.37 22.04 -0.30
CA ILE A 180 34.04 23.17 -0.94
C ILE A 180 34.14 22.93 -2.45
N ASP A 181 34.34 21.68 -2.85
CA ASP A 181 34.41 21.27 -4.25
C ASP A 181 33.00 21.15 -4.85
N PRO A 182 32.64 21.95 -5.88
CA PRO A 182 31.34 21.87 -6.55
C PRO A 182 31.03 20.48 -7.13
N VAL A 183 32.05 19.72 -7.52
CA VAL A 183 31.88 18.35 -8.05
C VAL A 183 31.41 17.41 -6.94
N VAL A 184 31.98 17.53 -5.74
CA VAL A 184 31.55 16.73 -4.58
C VAL A 184 30.13 17.10 -4.17
N ALA A 185 29.81 18.40 -4.15
CA ALA A 185 28.46 18.88 -3.85
C ALA A 185 27.42 18.30 -4.83
N LEU A 186 27.73 18.33 -6.13
CA LEU A 186 26.90 17.75 -7.18
C LEU A 186 26.70 16.25 -7.01
N LEU A 187 27.77 15.49 -6.81
CA LEU A 187 27.70 14.04 -6.68
C LEU A 187 26.89 13.63 -5.46
N MET A 188 27.00 14.37 -4.34
CA MET A 188 26.24 14.09 -3.13
C MET A 188 24.75 14.41 -3.30
N ASP A 189 24.39 15.53 -3.92
CA ASP A 189 22.99 15.82 -4.27
C ASP A 189 22.44 14.80 -5.28
N ALA A 190 23.19 14.48 -6.34
CA ALA A 190 22.79 13.47 -7.31
C ALA A 190 22.61 12.07 -6.67
N SER A 191 23.44 11.72 -5.68
CA SER A 191 23.32 10.45 -4.95
C SER A 191 22.04 10.37 -4.11
N GLY A 192 21.63 11.48 -3.48
CA GLY A 192 20.38 11.58 -2.74
C GLY A 192 19.17 11.41 -3.68
N ALA A 193 19.18 12.13 -4.80
CA ALA A 193 18.16 12.00 -5.83
C ALA A 193 18.08 10.57 -6.42
N ALA A 194 19.23 9.96 -6.72
CA ALA A 194 19.29 8.58 -7.23
C ALA A 194 18.72 7.57 -6.24
N PHE A 195 19.02 7.74 -4.95
CA PHE A 195 18.47 6.90 -3.89
C PHE A 195 16.94 7.02 -3.80
N VAL A 196 16.42 8.24 -3.83
CA VAL A 196 14.96 8.49 -3.82
C VAL A 196 14.32 7.89 -5.06
N ALA A 197 14.91 8.09 -6.25
CA ALA A 197 14.44 7.49 -7.49
C ALA A 197 14.37 5.96 -7.40
N ALA A 198 15.41 5.32 -6.86
CA ALA A 198 15.42 3.87 -6.66
C ALA A 198 14.29 3.40 -5.75
N ILE A 199 14.05 4.09 -4.63
CA ILE A 199 12.91 3.79 -3.75
C ILE A 199 11.59 3.95 -4.49
N MET A 200 11.41 5.05 -5.22
CA MET A 200 10.17 5.32 -5.97
C MET A 200 9.90 4.24 -7.02
N VAL A 201 10.91 3.82 -7.79
CA VAL A 201 10.78 2.75 -8.78
C VAL A 201 10.46 1.42 -8.09
N LEU A 202 11.24 1.00 -7.10
CA LEU A 202 11.04 -0.29 -6.42
C LEU A 202 9.67 -0.37 -5.74
N ARG A 203 9.26 0.70 -5.04
CA ARG A 203 7.96 0.76 -4.37
C ARG A 203 6.81 0.91 -5.36
N GLY A 204 6.99 1.72 -6.40
CA GLY A 204 6.01 1.90 -7.47
C GLY A 204 5.71 0.59 -8.19
N VAL A 205 6.74 -0.12 -8.63
CA VAL A 205 6.64 -1.46 -9.24
C VAL A 205 5.94 -2.42 -8.29
N SER A 206 6.38 -2.50 -7.03
CA SER A 206 5.77 -3.40 -6.04
C SER A 206 4.29 -3.10 -5.83
N MET A 207 3.91 -1.82 -5.76
CA MET A 207 2.53 -1.38 -5.55
C MET A 207 1.65 -1.67 -6.77
N LEU A 208 2.17 -1.46 -7.99
CA LEU A 208 1.49 -1.83 -9.24
C LEU A 208 1.23 -3.34 -9.31
N PHE A 209 2.26 -4.17 -9.08
CA PHE A 209 2.13 -5.63 -9.14
C PHE A 209 1.26 -6.22 -8.03
N ARG A 210 1.14 -5.54 -6.89
CA ARG A 210 0.19 -5.94 -5.83
C ARG A 210 -1.24 -5.52 -6.15
N SER A 211 -1.43 -4.36 -6.78
CA SER A 211 -2.76 -3.78 -6.99
C SER A 211 -3.43 -4.25 -8.29
N ALA A 212 -2.67 -4.45 -9.36
CA ALA A 212 -3.22 -4.84 -10.66
C ALA A 212 -3.94 -6.20 -10.64
N PRO A 213 -3.40 -7.27 -10.02
CA PRO A 213 -4.07 -8.56 -9.97
C PRO A 213 -5.41 -8.52 -9.23
N GLN A 214 -5.53 -7.66 -8.21
CA GLN A 214 -6.76 -7.49 -7.43
C GLN A 214 -7.87 -6.84 -8.25
N ILE A 215 -7.55 -5.85 -9.09
CA ILE A 215 -8.52 -5.21 -9.99
C ILE A 215 -8.98 -6.19 -11.08
N LEU A 216 -8.07 -7.05 -11.55
CA LEU A 216 -8.34 -8.03 -12.58
C LEU A 216 -8.97 -9.33 -12.05
N ASP A 217 -9.34 -9.39 -10.76
CA ASP A 217 -9.87 -10.58 -10.08
C ASP A 217 -9.03 -11.84 -10.40
N SER A 218 -7.70 -11.71 -10.30
CA SER A 218 -6.75 -12.80 -10.57
C SER A 218 -6.98 -13.98 -9.62
N ARG A 219 -6.47 -15.18 -9.97
CA ARG A 219 -6.60 -16.34 -9.07
C ARG A 219 -5.67 -16.18 -7.84
N PRO A 220 -6.08 -16.66 -6.66
CA PRO A 220 -5.20 -16.78 -5.49
C PRO A 220 -4.04 -17.74 -5.75
N ASP A 221 -3.07 -17.75 -4.83
CA ASP A 221 -1.95 -18.68 -4.85
C ASP A 221 -2.42 -20.14 -4.99
N GLU A 222 -1.64 -20.93 -5.71
CA GLU A 222 -2.01 -22.30 -6.06
C GLU A 222 -2.14 -23.21 -4.84
N ASP A 223 -1.33 -22.97 -3.80
CA ASP A 223 -1.44 -23.64 -2.50
C ASP A 223 -2.79 -23.36 -1.81
N VAL A 224 -3.28 -22.12 -1.90
CA VAL A 224 -4.58 -21.74 -1.34
C VAL A 224 -5.71 -22.35 -2.15
N CYS A 225 -5.59 -22.35 -3.48
CA CYS A 225 -6.55 -23.03 -4.36
C CYS A 225 -6.59 -24.55 -4.09
N LYS A 226 -5.44 -25.16 -3.85
CA LYS A 226 -5.33 -26.58 -3.50
C LYS A 226 -5.96 -26.87 -2.14
N ALA A 227 -5.65 -26.08 -1.12
CA ALA A 227 -6.26 -26.22 0.21
C ALA A 227 -7.79 -26.06 0.16
N LEU A 228 -8.29 -25.10 -0.63
CA LEU A 228 -9.74 -24.90 -0.84
C LEU A 228 -10.38 -26.11 -1.53
N ARG A 229 -9.72 -26.66 -2.55
CA ARG A 229 -10.19 -27.86 -3.25
C ARG A 229 -10.21 -29.08 -2.33
N GLU A 230 -9.12 -29.33 -1.60
CA GLU A 230 -9.03 -30.46 -0.67
C GLU A 230 -10.08 -30.37 0.44
N ALA A 231 -10.32 -29.18 0.98
CA ALA A 231 -11.38 -28.96 1.97
C ALA A 231 -12.78 -29.25 1.40
N ALA A 232 -13.04 -28.84 0.16
CA ALA A 232 -14.32 -29.09 -0.51
C ALA A 232 -14.54 -30.58 -0.83
N GLU A 233 -13.53 -31.26 -1.36
CA GLU A 233 -13.60 -32.68 -1.77
C GLU A 233 -13.77 -33.66 -0.60
N VAL A 234 -13.44 -33.24 0.62
CA VAL A 234 -13.67 -34.05 1.82
C VAL A 234 -15.12 -33.95 2.31
N VAL A 235 -15.78 -32.81 2.10
CA VAL A 235 -17.15 -32.57 2.55
C VAL A 235 -18.17 -32.99 1.50
N VAL A 236 -17.83 -32.77 0.22
CA VAL A 236 -18.67 -33.03 -0.94
C VAL A 236 -17.94 -34.02 -1.84
N ALA A 237 -18.65 -35.03 -2.37
CA ALA A 237 -18.02 -36.01 -3.24
C ALA A 237 -17.34 -35.31 -4.44
N PRO A 238 -16.11 -35.69 -4.84
CA PRO A 238 -15.38 -35.00 -5.92
C PRO A 238 -16.19 -34.86 -7.22
N ALA A 239 -17.04 -35.85 -7.54
CA ALA A 239 -17.92 -35.83 -8.71
C ALA A 239 -19.04 -34.77 -8.65
N GLN A 240 -19.32 -34.22 -7.47
CA GLN A 240 -20.30 -33.16 -7.25
C GLN A 240 -19.66 -31.77 -7.25
N VAL A 241 -18.34 -31.62 -7.18
CA VAL A 241 -17.69 -30.30 -7.28
C VAL A 241 -17.56 -29.93 -8.76
N ALA A 242 -18.50 -29.13 -9.27
CA ALA A 242 -18.57 -28.76 -10.68
C ALA A 242 -17.52 -27.72 -11.07
N ARG A 243 -17.42 -26.66 -10.26
CA ARG A 243 -16.55 -25.52 -10.55
C ARG A 243 -16.08 -24.84 -9.28
N PHE A 244 -14.88 -24.29 -9.35
CA PHE A 244 -14.33 -23.42 -8.33
C PHE A 244 -14.03 -22.05 -8.91
N ARG A 245 -14.41 -20.99 -8.21
CA ARG A 245 -13.92 -19.63 -8.46
C ARG A 245 -13.35 -19.10 -7.17
N ALA A 246 -12.16 -18.54 -7.22
CA ALA A 246 -11.65 -17.79 -6.09
C ALA A 246 -10.93 -16.55 -6.61
N ARG A 247 -10.95 -15.52 -5.78
CA ARG A 247 -10.22 -14.28 -5.99
C ARG A 247 -9.57 -13.84 -4.67
N PRO A 248 -8.32 -13.37 -4.70
CA PRO A 248 -7.71 -12.76 -3.53
C PRO A 248 -8.43 -11.46 -3.26
N ILE A 249 -8.78 -11.28 -1.99
CA ILE A 249 -9.17 -10.00 -1.43
C ILE A 249 -8.00 -9.52 -0.57
N MET A 250 -8.00 -8.26 -0.13
CA MET A 250 -6.82 -7.76 0.58
C MET A 250 -6.62 -8.47 1.92
N GLU A 251 -7.71 -8.72 2.64
CA GLU A 251 -7.77 -9.55 3.85
C GLU A 251 -8.34 -10.94 3.51
N GLY A 252 -7.62 -11.74 2.74
CA GLY A 252 -7.91 -13.17 2.54
C GLY A 252 -8.34 -13.58 1.13
N VAL A 253 -9.27 -14.52 1.03
CA VAL A 253 -9.75 -15.06 -0.26
C VAL A 253 -11.26 -15.17 -0.25
N GLN A 254 -11.89 -14.64 -1.29
CA GLN A 254 -13.30 -14.92 -1.56
C GLN A 254 -13.37 -16.10 -2.54
N ALA A 255 -14.11 -17.14 -2.15
CA ALA A 255 -14.24 -18.39 -2.88
C ALA A 255 -15.72 -18.75 -3.10
N GLU A 256 -16.02 -19.21 -4.29
CA GLU A 256 -17.31 -19.77 -4.69
C GLU A 256 -17.08 -21.21 -5.12
N VAL A 257 -17.70 -22.14 -4.40
CA VAL A 257 -17.71 -23.57 -4.74
C VAL A 257 -19.07 -23.89 -5.34
N PHE A 258 -19.05 -24.28 -6.62
CA PHE A 258 -20.25 -24.74 -7.33
C PHE A 258 -20.34 -26.25 -7.16
N VAL A 259 -21.46 -26.69 -6.61
CA VAL A 259 -21.74 -28.09 -6.31
C VAL A 259 -22.94 -28.55 -7.12
N THR A 260 -22.84 -29.69 -7.78
CA THR A 260 -23.96 -30.38 -8.42
C THR A 260 -24.68 -31.19 -7.35
N ALA A 261 -25.91 -30.79 -7.03
CA ALA A 261 -26.76 -31.48 -6.06
C ALA A 261 -28.12 -31.84 -6.69
N PRO A 262 -28.78 -32.91 -6.22
CA PRO A 262 -30.14 -33.23 -6.65
C PRO A 262 -31.10 -32.04 -6.49
N PRO A 263 -32.11 -31.87 -7.36
CA PRO A 263 -33.03 -30.72 -7.34
C PRO A 263 -33.74 -30.51 -6.00
N ASP A 264 -33.99 -31.58 -5.26
CA ASP A 264 -34.71 -31.55 -3.97
C ASP A 264 -33.79 -31.39 -2.76
N THR A 265 -32.51 -31.04 -2.97
CA THR A 265 -31.56 -30.85 -1.87
C THR A 265 -31.98 -29.67 -1.00
N PRO A 266 -32.27 -29.88 0.29
CA PRO A 266 -32.67 -28.78 1.17
C PRO A 266 -31.53 -27.76 1.34
N ALA A 267 -31.87 -26.47 1.41
CA ALA A 267 -30.90 -25.40 1.63
C ALA A 267 -30.09 -25.56 2.94
N SER A 268 -30.64 -26.28 3.92
CA SER A 268 -29.95 -26.62 5.17
C SER A 268 -28.78 -27.59 4.98
N VAL A 269 -28.82 -28.43 3.94
CA VAL A 269 -27.71 -29.33 3.59
C VAL A 269 -26.57 -28.53 2.96
N LEU A 270 -26.88 -27.64 2.01
CA LEU A 270 -25.88 -26.74 1.40
C LEU A 270 -25.23 -25.83 2.44
N SER A 271 -26.03 -25.31 3.39
CA SER A 271 -25.53 -24.48 4.50
C SER A 271 -24.62 -25.26 5.44
N ARG A 272 -24.92 -26.55 5.68
CA ARG A 272 -24.07 -27.43 6.49
C ARG A 272 -22.75 -27.73 5.80
N TRP A 273 -22.77 -28.07 4.51
CA TRP A 273 -21.54 -28.26 3.73
C TRP A 273 -20.67 -27.01 3.71
N ARG A 274 -21.28 -25.83 3.52
CA ARG A 274 -20.57 -24.55 3.62
C ARG A 274 -19.87 -24.42 4.98
N GLN A 275 -20.57 -24.69 6.09
CA GLN A 275 -20.00 -24.57 7.42
C GLN A 275 -18.87 -25.58 7.64
N ASP A 276 -19.06 -26.85 7.24
CA ASP A 276 -18.07 -27.91 7.39
C ASP A 276 -16.79 -27.60 6.58
N ILE A 277 -16.92 -27.00 5.39
CA ILE A 277 -15.77 -26.56 4.58
C ILE A 277 -15.07 -25.38 5.25
N LEU A 278 -15.83 -24.38 5.74
CA LEU A 278 -15.27 -23.22 6.44
C LEU A 278 -14.51 -23.63 7.71
N ASP A 279 -15.09 -24.51 8.54
CA ASP A 279 -14.47 -24.95 9.79
C ASP A 279 -13.14 -25.69 9.53
N ARG A 280 -13.02 -26.40 8.41
CA ARG A 280 -11.76 -27.05 8.00
C ARG A 280 -10.71 -26.02 7.55
N LEU A 281 -11.13 -24.95 6.91
CA LEU A 281 -10.26 -23.91 6.38
C LEU A 281 -9.83 -22.87 7.42
N GLN A 282 -10.63 -22.65 8.46
CA GLN A 282 -10.34 -21.71 9.55
C GLN A 282 -9.10 -22.09 10.39
N ASN A 283 -8.55 -23.30 10.22
CA ASN A 283 -7.26 -23.67 10.80
C ASN A 283 -6.04 -23.04 10.08
N GLY A 284 -6.24 -22.50 8.88
CA GLY A 284 -5.27 -21.64 8.20
C GLY A 284 -5.68 -20.18 8.36
N ALA A 285 -4.74 -19.28 8.64
CA ALA A 285 -4.95 -17.86 8.96
C ALA A 285 -5.56 -16.97 7.83
N LEU A 286 -6.34 -17.55 6.91
CA LEU A 286 -6.97 -16.89 5.78
C LEU A 286 -8.47 -16.68 6.06
N ARG A 287 -8.90 -15.42 5.98
CA ARG A 287 -10.32 -15.07 5.99
C ARG A 287 -10.93 -15.55 4.67
N ILE A 288 -11.83 -16.53 4.75
CA ILE A 288 -12.44 -17.17 3.59
C ILE A 288 -13.93 -16.89 3.57
N GLU A 289 -14.38 -16.18 2.55
CA GLU A 289 -15.80 -16.04 2.25
C GLU A 289 -16.20 -17.13 1.26
N LEU A 290 -17.02 -18.07 1.72
CA LEU A 290 -17.45 -19.21 0.92
C LEU A 290 -18.94 -19.12 0.56
N ALA A 291 -19.24 -19.17 -0.73
CA ALA A 291 -20.57 -19.44 -1.25
C ALA A 291 -20.62 -20.86 -1.84
N VAL A 292 -21.61 -21.65 -1.41
CA VAL A 292 -21.91 -22.97 -2.00
C VAL A 292 -23.18 -22.84 -2.84
N LEU A 293 -23.04 -23.00 -4.15
CA LEU A 293 -24.13 -22.83 -5.11
C LEU A 293 -24.50 -24.17 -5.73
N SER A 294 -25.80 -24.49 -5.76
CA SER A 294 -26.30 -25.67 -6.46
C SER A 294 -26.42 -25.38 -7.95
N GLU A 295 -25.69 -26.12 -8.78
CA GLU A 295 -25.83 -26.05 -10.24
C GLU A 295 -26.75 -27.18 -10.71
N ARG A 296 -27.75 -26.86 -11.54
CA ARG A 296 -28.55 -27.89 -12.21
C ARG A 296 -27.62 -28.63 -13.17
N GLN A 297 -27.62 -29.95 -13.10
CA GLN A 297 -26.92 -30.78 -14.08
C GLN A 297 -27.42 -30.38 -15.47
N ALA A 298 -26.56 -29.72 -16.25
CA ALA A 298 -26.89 -29.39 -17.62
C ALA A 298 -27.07 -30.71 -18.36
N ASP A 299 -28.28 -30.94 -18.89
CA ASP A 299 -28.50 -32.01 -19.85
C ASP A 299 -27.44 -31.89 -20.94
N GLY A 300 -26.84 -33.03 -21.29
CA GLY A 300 -25.80 -33.14 -22.31
C GLY A 300 -26.26 -32.57 -23.66
N PRO A 301 -25.34 -32.45 -24.65
CA PRO A 301 -25.63 -31.74 -25.89
C PRO A 301 -26.85 -32.37 -26.58
N GLU A 302 -27.90 -31.58 -26.82
CA GLU A 302 -28.84 -31.91 -27.88
C GLU A 302 -28.05 -31.96 -29.18
N ILE A 303 -28.20 -33.10 -29.85
CA ILE A 303 -27.49 -33.60 -31.02
C ILE A 303 -27.49 -32.59 -32.19
#